data_AF-A0AAV1IZB3-F1
#
_entry.id   AF-A0AAV1IZB3-F1
#
_cell.length_a   1.000
_cell.length_b   1.000
_cell.length_c   1.000
_cell.angle_alpha   90.00
_cell.angle_beta   90.00
_cell.angle_gamma   90.00
#
_symmetry.space_group_name_H-M   'P 1'
#
loop_
_entity.id
_entity.type
_entity.pdbx_description
1 polymer ?
#
loop_
_entity_poly.entity_id
_entity_poly.type
_entity_poly.pdbx_seq_one_letter_code
_entity_poly.pdbx_strand_id
1 'polypeptide(L)'
;MESKFCPKMTDEKYALVEKIVKDVHNVLCKTVDLYSFDIIPVHTNLRNKSPVVCVENCLGLESWCVKQVYLHCYSELMENICAKSQRQYKKSSLLNSESLVKLLNVTLLINPDLCVLWNKRRNMLQESLLDSTLEMKFTSLVLSRKPKCNDAFAYRRWILETFILSMVLLHIFEI
;
A
#
# COMPACT_ATOMS: atom_id res chain seq x y z
N MET A 1 -28.81 -11.66 18.35
CA MET A 1 -27.38 -11.72 17.96
C MET A 1 -27.06 -10.39 17.30
N GLU A 2 -26.48 -9.49 18.08
CA GLU A 2 -26.27 -8.10 17.72
C GLU A 2 -25.31 -7.97 16.53
N SER A 3 -25.82 -7.33 15.48
CA SER A 3 -25.03 -6.76 14.41
C SER A 3 -24.06 -5.75 15.03
N LYS A 4 -22.76 -6.06 14.99
CA LYS A 4 -21.71 -5.10 15.34
C LYS A 4 -21.79 -3.93 14.37
N PHE A 5 -22.48 -2.89 14.82
CA PHE A 5 -22.55 -1.58 14.23
C PHE A 5 -21.11 -1.07 14.07
N CYS A 6 -20.56 -1.16 12.85
CA CYS A 6 -19.38 -0.37 12.53
C CYS A 6 -19.83 1.09 12.66
N PRO A 7 -19.30 1.87 13.62
CA PRO A 7 -19.69 3.26 13.74
C PRO A 7 -19.35 3.93 12.41
N LYS A 8 -20.37 4.49 11.74
CA LYS A 8 -20.15 5.31 10.55
C LYS A 8 -19.13 6.39 10.93
N MET A 9 -17.99 6.41 10.24
CA MET A 9 -17.01 7.47 10.40
C MET A 9 -17.70 8.81 10.12
N THR A 10 -17.44 9.80 10.96
CA THR A 10 -17.91 11.17 10.71
C THR A 10 -17.11 11.76 9.54
N ASP A 11 -17.72 12.66 8.77
CA ASP A 11 -17.09 13.25 7.57
C ASP A 11 -15.73 13.90 7.88
N GLU A 12 -15.58 14.51 9.06
CA GLU A 12 -14.31 15.07 9.54
C GLU A 12 -13.22 14.02 9.74
N LYS A 13 -13.58 12.85 10.28
CA LYS A 13 -12.63 11.74 10.47
C LYS A 13 -12.22 11.13 9.14
N TYR A 14 -13.15 11.09 8.19
CA TYR A 14 -12.88 10.63 6.84
C TYR A 14 -11.88 11.56 6.13
N ALA A 15 -12.13 12.87 6.14
CA ALA A 15 -11.22 13.86 5.54
C ALA A 15 -9.81 13.82 6.16
N LEU A 16 -9.71 13.60 7.47
CA LEU A 16 -8.43 13.41 8.15
C LEU A 16 -7.70 12.16 7.66
N VAL A 17 -8.41 11.03 7.53
CA VAL A 17 -7.82 9.78 7.05
C VAL A 17 -7.32 9.92 5.61
N GLU A 18 -8.12 10.49 4.70
CA GLU A 18 -7.69 10.73 3.32
C GLU A 18 -6.44 11.61 3.25
N LYS A 19 -6.37 12.65 4.09
CA LYS A 19 -5.19 13.50 4.20
C LYS A 19 -3.97 12.70 4.66
N ILE A 20 -4.10 11.83 5.65
CA ILE A 20 -3.00 10.99 6.14
C ILE A 20 -2.51 10.02 5.06
N VAL A 21 -3.43 9.36 4.34
CA VAL A 21 -3.10 8.47 3.22
C VAL A 21 -2.31 9.23 2.15
N LYS A 22 -2.77 10.44 1.81
CA LYS A 22 -2.10 11.32 0.85
C LYS A 22 -0.71 11.74 1.33
N ASP A 23 -0.56 12.10 2.60
CA ASP A 23 0.71 12.50 3.19
C ASP A 23 1.73 11.35 3.18
N VAL A 24 1.31 10.13 3.57
CA VAL A 24 2.16 8.93 3.48
C VAL A 24 2.61 8.69 2.04
N HIS A 25 1.69 8.73 1.08
CA HIS A 25 2.03 8.52 -0.32
C HIS A 25 2.96 9.60 -0.86
N ASN A 26 2.74 10.86 -0.51
CA ASN A 26 3.61 11.97 -0.91
C ASN A 26 5.04 11.75 -0.41
N VAL A 27 5.22 11.25 0.83
CA VAL A 27 6.56 10.94 1.36
C VAL A 27 7.21 9.81 0.56
N LEU A 28 6.46 8.74 0.24
CA LEU A 28 6.94 7.64 -0.59
C LEU A 28 7.38 8.08 -2.00
N CYS A 29 6.65 9.01 -2.62
CA CYS A 29 6.97 9.49 -3.96
C CYS A 29 8.11 10.51 -3.99
N LYS A 30 8.22 11.38 -2.97
CA LYS A 30 9.18 12.50 -2.96
C LYS A 30 10.56 12.11 -2.42
N THR A 31 10.63 11.10 -1.55
CA THR A 31 11.86 10.76 -0.85
C THR A 31 12.53 9.58 -1.54
N VAL A 32 13.59 9.87 -2.29
CA VAL A 32 14.24 8.92 -3.21
C VAL A 32 14.84 7.71 -2.50
N ASP A 33 15.34 7.91 -1.28
CA ASP A 33 16.13 6.92 -0.52
C ASP A 33 15.53 6.64 0.86
N LEU A 34 14.21 6.49 0.96
CA LEU A 34 13.60 5.92 2.16
C LEU A 34 14.13 4.50 2.38
N TYR A 35 14.61 4.22 3.59
CA TYR A 35 15.14 2.90 3.94
C TYR A 35 14.37 2.21 5.07
N SER A 36 13.57 2.95 5.85
CA SER A 36 12.79 2.36 6.93
C SER A 36 11.39 2.93 7.06
N PHE A 37 10.46 2.08 7.47
CA PHE A 37 9.12 2.44 7.92
C PHE A 37 8.84 1.89 9.32
N ASP A 38 8.19 2.66 10.20
CA ASP A 38 7.74 2.16 11.50
C ASP A 38 6.46 2.84 12.03
N ILE A 39 5.80 2.21 13.01
CA ILE A 39 4.73 2.84 13.80
C ILE A 39 5.32 3.46 15.06
N ILE A 40 5.08 4.76 15.23
CA ILE A 40 5.54 5.51 16.40
C ILE A 40 4.48 5.38 17.50
N PRO A 41 4.82 4.86 18.69
CA PRO A 41 3.87 4.75 19.79
C PRO A 41 3.50 6.13 20.33
N VAL A 42 2.25 6.53 20.13
CA VAL A 42 1.67 7.79 20.61
C VAL A 42 0.24 7.52 21.08
N HIS A 43 -0.04 7.85 22.35
CA HIS A 43 -1.32 7.55 22.99
C HIS A 43 -2.46 8.47 22.54
N THR A 44 -2.19 9.77 22.34
CA THR A 44 -3.17 10.75 21.90
C THR A 44 -2.50 11.87 21.11
N ASN A 45 -3.18 12.36 20.07
CA ASN A 45 -2.71 13.53 19.36
C ASN A 45 -3.07 14.81 20.13
N LEU A 46 -2.11 15.36 20.86
CA LEU A 46 -2.23 16.61 21.61
C LEU A 46 -1.73 17.83 20.80
N ARG A 47 -1.30 17.63 19.55
CA ARG A 47 -0.63 18.65 18.73
C ARG A 47 -1.34 18.76 17.39
N ASN A 48 -1.53 19.96 16.86
CA ASN A 48 -2.05 20.11 15.49
C ASN A 48 -0.97 19.80 14.43
N LYS A 49 -0.35 18.62 14.51
CA LYS A 49 0.72 18.13 13.63
C LYS A 49 0.24 16.88 12.89
N SER A 50 0.78 16.69 11.68
CA SER A 50 0.50 15.47 10.90
C SER A 50 1.08 14.25 11.63
N PRO A 51 0.35 13.11 11.68
CA PRO A 51 0.88 11.87 12.24
C PRO A 51 1.91 11.19 11.32
N VAL A 52 2.11 11.72 10.11
CA VAL A 52 3.14 11.26 9.18
C VAL A 52 4.42 12.01 9.50
N VAL A 53 5.40 11.29 10.02
CA VAL A 53 6.70 11.82 10.43
C VAL A 53 7.75 11.32 9.46
N CYS A 54 8.63 12.18 8.98
CA CYS A 54 9.79 11.78 8.17
C CYS A 54 11.05 12.39 8.79
N VAL A 55 11.97 11.55 9.24
CA VAL A 55 13.24 11.95 9.87
C VAL A 55 14.33 11.08 9.26
N GLU A 56 15.39 11.70 8.72
CA GLU A 56 16.56 10.97 8.20
C GLU A 56 16.19 9.81 7.27
N ASN A 57 15.26 10.05 6.34
CA ASN A 57 14.77 9.04 5.38
C ASN A 57 14.09 7.80 6.04
N CYS A 58 13.64 7.94 7.29
CA CYS A 58 12.73 7.02 7.95
C CYS A 58 11.32 7.60 7.94
N LEU A 59 10.36 6.83 7.45
CA LEU A 59 8.94 7.17 7.48
C LEU A 59 8.30 6.58 8.76
N GLY A 60 7.75 7.43 9.60
CA GLY A 60 7.00 7.06 10.79
C GLY A 60 5.51 7.37 10.63
N LEU A 61 4.65 6.50 11.13
CA LEU A 61 3.22 6.76 11.28
C LEU A 61 2.82 6.63 12.75
N GLU A 62 2.28 7.69 13.33
CA GLU A 62 1.86 7.67 14.74
C GLU A 62 0.70 6.69 14.98
N SER A 63 0.77 5.91 16.06
CA SER A 63 -0.11 4.76 16.32
C SER A 63 -1.59 5.10 16.48
N TRP A 64 -1.91 6.31 16.92
CA TRP A 64 -3.30 6.73 17.18
C TRP A 64 -4.19 6.72 15.91
N CYS A 65 -3.60 6.92 14.72
CA CYS A 65 -4.34 6.96 13.46
C CYS A 65 -4.37 5.63 12.71
N VAL A 66 -3.44 4.71 13.02
CA VAL A 66 -3.17 3.48 12.26
C VAL A 66 -4.43 2.65 12.03
N LYS A 67 -5.23 2.42 13.09
CA LYS A 67 -6.44 1.59 12.98
C LYS A 67 -7.44 2.16 11.98
N GLN A 68 -7.68 3.48 12.03
CA GLN A 68 -8.68 4.12 11.18
C GLN A 68 -8.19 4.21 9.73
N VAL A 69 -6.92 4.56 9.55
CA VAL A 69 -6.27 4.61 8.24
C VAL A 69 -6.29 3.23 7.57
N TYR A 70 -5.90 2.19 8.32
CA TYR A 70 -5.89 0.82 7.81
C TYR A 70 -7.28 0.33 7.42
N LEU A 71 -8.28 0.51 8.30
CA LEU A 71 -9.65 0.05 8.03
C LEU A 71 -10.24 0.73 6.80
N HIS A 72 -10.06 2.04 6.66
CA HIS A 72 -10.51 2.78 5.49
C HIS A 72 -9.85 2.25 4.21
N CYS A 73 -8.50 2.17 4.17
CA CYS A 73 -7.81 1.71 2.97
C CYS A 73 -8.17 0.26 2.62
N TYR A 74 -8.24 -0.62 3.61
CA TYR A 74 -8.60 -2.01 3.41
C TYR A 74 -10.03 -2.17 2.89
N SER A 75 -11.00 -1.45 3.47
CA SER A 75 -12.40 -1.48 3.02
C SER A 75 -12.53 -1.04 1.56
N GLU A 76 -11.91 0.08 1.17
CA GLU A 76 -11.95 0.56 -0.21
C GLU A 76 -11.28 -0.42 -1.19
N LEU A 77 -10.15 -1.01 -0.80
CA LEU A 77 -9.47 -2.04 -1.60
C LEU A 77 -10.33 -3.27 -1.80
N MET A 78 -10.95 -3.78 -0.72
CA MET A 78 -11.77 -4.98 -0.79
C MET A 78 -13.04 -4.74 -1.61
N GLU A 79 -13.67 -3.58 -1.49
CA GLU A 79 -14.80 -3.21 -2.34
C GLU A 79 -14.39 -3.22 -3.82
N ASN A 80 -13.22 -2.65 -4.16
CA ASN A 80 -12.71 -2.63 -5.53
C ASN A 80 -12.34 -4.03 -6.07
N ILE A 81 -11.67 -4.85 -5.25
CA ILE A 81 -11.20 -6.19 -5.64
C ILE A 81 -12.38 -7.17 -5.74
N CYS A 82 -13.29 -7.17 -4.77
CA CYS A 82 -14.45 -8.07 -4.75
C CYS A 82 -15.51 -7.68 -5.78
N ALA A 83 -15.69 -6.40 -6.10
CA ALA A 83 -16.65 -5.97 -7.13
C ALA A 83 -16.37 -6.57 -8.52
N LYS A 84 -15.14 -7.03 -8.79
CA LYS A 84 -14.78 -7.69 -10.05
C LYS A 84 -15.26 -9.14 -10.17
N SER A 85 -15.60 -9.80 -9.05
CA SER A 85 -16.05 -11.21 -9.07
C SER A 85 -17.55 -11.37 -9.29
N GLN A 86 -18.35 -10.34 -9.00
CA GLN A 86 -19.79 -10.33 -9.25
C GLN A 86 -20.09 -9.53 -10.52
N ARG A 87 -20.68 -10.20 -11.53
CA ARG A 87 -21.16 -9.62 -12.79
C ARG A 87 -22.25 -8.56 -12.56
N GLN A 88 -21.89 -7.37 -12.08
CA GLN A 88 -22.73 -6.18 -12.12
C GLN A 88 -21.96 -5.04 -12.80
N TYR A 89 -21.98 -5.09 -14.13
CA TYR A 89 -21.73 -3.97 -15.01
C TYR A 89 -22.72 -2.85 -14.70
N LYS A 90 -22.39 -1.90 -13.80
CA LYS A 90 -23.00 -0.55 -13.77
C LYS A 90 -22.32 0.51 -12.89
N LYS A 91 -21.17 0.23 -12.24
CA LYS A 91 -20.39 1.27 -11.52
C LYS A 91 -18.89 0.96 -11.36
N SER A 92 -18.31 0.19 -12.29
CA SER A 92 -16.95 -0.37 -12.14
C SER A 92 -15.84 0.55 -12.69
N SER A 93 -15.71 1.76 -12.17
CA SER A 93 -14.47 2.57 -12.28
C SER A 93 -14.46 3.75 -11.29
N LEU A 94 -14.55 3.51 -9.97
CA LEU A 94 -14.45 4.65 -9.03
C LEU A 94 -13.00 5.02 -8.67
N LEU A 95 -12.08 4.05 -8.63
CA LEU A 95 -10.68 4.34 -8.33
C LEU A 95 -9.85 4.29 -9.60
N ASN A 96 -9.18 5.40 -9.91
CA ASN A 96 -8.12 5.41 -10.91
C ASN A 96 -6.91 4.59 -10.42
N SER A 97 -6.00 4.24 -11.33
CA SER A 97 -4.80 3.44 -11.02
C SER A 97 -3.97 4.07 -9.90
N GLU A 98 -3.78 5.38 -9.91
CA GLU A 98 -3.00 6.11 -8.91
C GLU A 98 -3.60 6.00 -7.49
N SER A 99 -4.91 6.18 -7.35
CA SER A 99 -5.63 6.01 -6.08
C SER A 99 -5.51 4.58 -5.58
N LEU A 100 -5.58 3.60 -6.48
CA LEU A 100 -5.38 2.21 -6.10
C LEU A 100 -3.94 1.95 -5.60
N VAL A 101 -2.92 2.51 -6.24
CA VAL A 101 -1.53 2.43 -5.78
C VAL A 101 -1.37 3.07 -4.40
N LYS A 102 -1.97 4.25 -4.17
CA LYS A 102 -1.99 4.92 -2.86
C LYS A 102 -2.48 4.00 -1.75
N LEU A 103 -3.67 3.44 -1.94
CA LEU A 103 -4.29 2.57 -0.95
C LEU A 103 -3.48 1.29 -0.74
N LEU A 104 -2.97 0.66 -1.81
CA LEU A 104 -2.12 -0.51 -1.71
C LEU A 104 -0.83 -0.23 -0.95
N ASN A 105 -0.16 0.90 -1.22
CA ASN A 105 1.07 1.28 -0.54
C ASN A 105 0.84 1.42 0.97
N VAL A 106 -0.17 2.21 1.37
CA VAL A 106 -0.46 2.45 2.79
C VAL A 106 -0.88 1.17 3.50
N THR A 107 -1.75 0.37 2.88
CA THR A 107 -2.27 -0.84 3.50
C THR A 107 -1.18 -1.88 3.73
N LEU A 108 -0.31 -2.10 2.73
CA LEU A 108 0.78 -3.08 2.82
C LEU A 108 1.92 -2.62 3.72
N LEU A 109 2.18 -1.31 3.84
CA LEU A 109 3.11 -0.81 4.86
C LEU A 109 2.61 -1.14 6.28
N ILE A 110 1.31 -0.96 6.54
CA ILE A 110 0.74 -1.22 7.86
C ILE A 110 0.60 -2.73 8.14
N ASN A 111 0.09 -3.50 7.17
CA ASN A 111 -0.14 -4.93 7.27
C ASN A 111 0.24 -5.65 5.96
N PRO A 112 1.46 -6.19 5.88
CA PRO A 112 1.94 -6.82 4.65
C PRO A 112 1.52 -8.29 4.47
N ASP A 113 0.85 -8.94 5.42
CA ASP A 113 0.48 -10.37 5.29
C ASP A 113 -0.82 -10.61 4.50
N LEU A 114 -1.10 -9.72 3.54
CA LEU A 114 -2.30 -9.74 2.73
C LEU A 114 -1.95 -10.20 1.31
N CYS A 115 -1.83 -11.51 1.12
CA CYS A 115 -1.45 -12.13 -0.16
C CYS A 115 -2.26 -11.59 -1.36
N VAL A 116 -3.57 -11.37 -1.17
CA VAL A 116 -4.47 -10.82 -2.20
C VAL A 116 -3.99 -9.45 -2.72
N LEU A 117 -3.46 -8.59 -1.84
CA LEU A 117 -2.97 -7.27 -2.23
C LEU A 117 -1.65 -7.37 -3.00
N TRP A 118 -0.75 -8.28 -2.61
CA TRP A 118 0.47 -8.56 -3.39
C TRP A 118 0.15 -9.10 -4.78
N ASN A 119 -0.84 -9.99 -4.90
CA ASN A 119 -1.31 -10.46 -6.21
C ASN A 119 -1.88 -9.32 -7.04
N LYS A 120 -2.60 -8.37 -6.42
CA LYS A 120 -3.06 -7.18 -7.15
C LYS A 120 -1.88 -6.32 -7.63
N ARG A 121 -0.82 -6.17 -6.84
CA ARG A 121 0.41 -5.49 -7.28
C ARG A 121 1.10 -6.22 -8.43
N ARG A 122 1.17 -7.56 -8.42
CA ARG A 122 1.70 -8.35 -9.56
C ARG A 122 0.95 -8.02 -10.85
N ASN A 123 -0.39 -8.04 -10.81
CA ASN A 123 -1.21 -7.72 -11.97
C ASN A 123 -0.94 -6.28 -12.46
N MET A 124 -0.84 -5.32 -11.53
CA MET A 124 -0.54 -3.93 -11.90
C MET A 124 0.86 -3.75 -12.48
N LEU A 125 1.86 -4.50 -12.01
CA LEU A 125 3.20 -4.50 -12.60
C LEU A 125 3.19 -5.07 -14.03
N GLN A 126 2.46 -6.17 -14.26
CA GLN A 126 2.28 -6.76 -15.59
C GLN A 126 1.53 -5.82 -16.53
N GLU A 127 0.57 -5.05 -16.01
CA GLU A 127 -0.14 -3.99 -16.73
C GLU A 127 0.71 -2.71 -16.93
N SER A 128 1.99 -2.72 -16.53
CA SER A 128 2.90 -1.55 -16.59
C SER A 128 2.39 -0.31 -15.83
N LEU A 129 1.54 -0.53 -14.81
CA LEU A 129 1.03 0.52 -13.91
C LEU A 129 1.94 0.77 -12.71
N LEU A 130 2.95 -0.09 -12.51
CA LEU A 130 3.97 0.01 -11.48
C LEU A 130 5.35 -0.12 -12.12
N ASP A 131 6.37 0.42 -11.47
CA ASP A 131 7.77 0.30 -11.88
C ASP A 131 8.50 -0.74 -11.01
N SER A 132 9.20 -1.68 -11.64
CA SER A 132 9.89 -2.77 -10.94
C SER A 132 10.95 -2.28 -9.95
N THR A 133 11.66 -1.20 -10.26
CA THR A 133 12.69 -0.64 -9.37
C THR A 133 12.05 -0.04 -8.12
N LEU A 134 10.96 0.71 -8.29
CA LEU A 134 10.18 1.24 -7.19
C LEU A 134 9.54 0.13 -6.34
N GLU A 135 9.11 -0.97 -6.94
CA GLU A 135 8.60 -2.13 -6.19
C GLU A 135 9.67 -2.82 -5.34
N MET A 136 10.92 -2.90 -5.82
CA MET A 136 12.04 -3.43 -5.04
C MET A 136 12.37 -2.52 -3.84
N LYS A 137 12.30 -1.20 -4.02
CA LYS A 137 12.41 -0.23 -2.91
C LYS A 137 11.24 -0.36 -1.93
N PHE A 138 10.01 -0.43 -2.44
CA PHE A 138 8.81 -0.57 -1.61
C PHE A 138 8.85 -1.83 -0.73
N THR A 139 9.22 -2.97 -1.31
CA THR A 139 9.39 -4.22 -0.55
C THR A 139 10.52 -4.13 0.47
N SER A 140 11.54 -3.27 0.26
CA SER A 140 12.59 -3.03 1.26
C SER A 140 12.01 -2.35 2.50
N LEU A 141 11.17 -1.35 2.31
CA LEU A 141 10.49 -0.64 3.38
C LEU A 141 9.54 -1.54 4.17
N VAL A 142 8.78 -2.39 3.46
CA VAL A 142 7.91 -3.37 4.13
C VAL A 142 8.73 -4.34 5.01
N LEU A 143 9.86 -4.82 4.48
CA LEU A 143 10.72 -5.77 5.19
C LEU A 143 11.55 -5.11 6.30
N SER A 144 11.83 -3.81 6.24
CA SER A 144 12.50 -3.10 7.34
C SER A 144 11.67 -3.18 8.62
N ARG A 145 10.34 -3.09 8.49
CA ARG A 145 9.40 -3.21 9.60
C ARG A 145 9.07 -4.66 9.94
N LYS A 146 8.81 -5.49 8.92
CA LYS A 146 8.44 -6.90 9.10
C LYS A 146 9.43 -7.80 8.36
N PRO A 147 10.61 -8.08 8.94
CA PRO A 147 11.69 -8.80 8.26
C PRO A 147 11.39 -10.27 7.98
N LYS A 148 10.29 -10.81 8.52
CA LYS A 148 9.83 -12.20 8.31
C LYS A 148 8.56 -12.29 7.45
N CYS A 149 8.20 -11.24 6.71
CA CYS A 149 7.01 -11.25 5.86
C CYS A 149 7.24 -12.14 4.62
N ASN A 150 6.62 -13.33 4.62
CA ASN A 150 6.75 -14.29 3.54
C ASN A 150 6.21 -13.75 2.20
N ASP A 151 5.06 -13.06 2.22
CA ASP A 151 4.47 -12.52 1.00
C ASP A 151 5.36 -11.46 0.33
N ALA A 152 6.00 -10.60 1.11
CA ALA A 152 6.94 -9.59 0.59
C ALA A 152 8.16 -10.26 -0.06
N PHE A 153 8.73 -11.31 0.54
CA PHE A 153 9.81 -12.09 -0.07
C PHE A 153 9.36 -12.84 -1.33
N ALA A 154 8.16 -13.44 -1.30
CA ALA A 154 7.61 -14.12 -2.47
C ALA A 154 7.41 -13.14 -3.64
N TYR A 155 6.92 -11.93 -3.37
CA TYR A 155 6.77 -10.88 -4.37
C TYR A 155 8.12 -10.41 -4.94
N ARG A 156 9.14 -10.19 -4.08
CA ARG A 156 10.50 -9.87 -4.53
C ARG A 156 11.11 -10.92 -5.45
N ARG A 157 11.02 -12.19 -5.08
CA ARG A 157 11.54 -13.30 -5.90
C ARG A 157 10.84 -13.32 -7.26
N TRP A 158 9.53 -13.17 -7.26
CA TRP A 158 8.75 -13.12 -8.50
C TRP A 158 9.13 -11.93 -9.41
N ILE A 159 9.40 -10.73 -8.86
CA ILE A 159 9.90 -9.59 -9.66
C ILE A 159 11.25 -9.93 -10.30
N LEU A 160 12.19 -10.47 -9.51
CA LEU A 160 13.53 -10.83 -10.00
C LEU A 160 13.46 -11.91 -11.09
N GLU A 161 12.66 -12.95 -10.87
CA GLU A 161 12.41 -14.01 -11.86
C GLU A 161 11.84 -13.43 -13.16
N THR A 162 10.88 -12.52 -13.06
CA THR A 162 10.25 -11.86 -14.22
C THR A 162 11.26 -11.00 -14.98
N PHE A 163 12.12 -10.27 -14.27
CA PHE A 163 13.15 -9.41 -14.88
C PHE A 163 14.26 -10.22 -15.55
N ILE A 164 14.74 -11.30 -14.89
CA ILE A 164 15.74 -12.18 -15.49
C ILE A 164 15.18 -12.86 -16.75
N LEU A 165 13.94 -13.35 -16.69
CA LEU A 165 13.29 -13.98 -17.83
C LEU A 165 13.12 -13.01 -19.01
N SER A 166 12.75 -11.75 -18.74
CA SER A 166 12.62 -10.75 -19.81
C SER A 166 13.96 -10.42 -20.46
N MET A 167 15.04 -10.32 -19.68
CA MET A 167 16.39 -10.10 -20.23
C MET A 167 16.85 -11.26 -21.11
N VAL A 168 16.64 -12.51 -20.68
CA VAL A 168 17.01 -13.70 -21.45
C VAL A 168 16.23 -13.77 -22.77
N LEU A 169 14.93 -13.46 -22.75
CA LEU A 169 14.12 -13.44 -23.97
C LEU A 169 14.60 -12.36 -24.95
N LEU A 170 14.86 -11.14 -24.49
CA LEU A 170 15.39 -10.07 -25.34
C LEU A 170 16.70 -10.48 -26.01
N HIS A 171 17.61 -11.13 -25.28
CA HIS A 171 18.88 -11.58 -25.86
C HIS A 171 18.70 -12.69 -26.91
N ILE A 172 17.72 -13.58 -26.75
CA ILE A 172 17.40 -14.61 -27.75
C ILE A 172 16.78 -14.00 -29.01
N PHE A 173 15.96 -12.95 -28.89
CA PHE A 173 15.32 -12.30 -30.04
C PHE A 173 16.22 -11.30 -30.78
N GLU A 174 17.33 -10.88 -30.18
CA GLU A 174 18.36 -10.05 -30.84
C GLU A 174 19.47 -10.86 -31.55
N ILE A 175 19.38 -12.20 -31.56
CA ILE A 175 20.25 -13.14 -32.32
C ILE A 175 19.46 -13.75 -33.46
#